data_AF-A0A7C3VZ43-F1
#
_entry.id   AF-A0A7C3VZ43-F1
#
_cell.length_a   1.000
_cell.length_b   1.000
_cell.length_c   1.000
_cell.angle_alpha   90.00
_cell.angle_beta   90.00
_cell.angle_gamma   90.00
#
_symmetry.space_group_name_H-M   'P 1'
#
loop_
_entity.id
_entity.type
_entity.pdbx_description
1 polymer ?
#
loop_
_entity_poly.entity_id
_entity_poly.type
_entity_poly.pdbx_seq_one_letter_code
_entity_poly.pdbx_strand_id
1 'polypeptide(L)'
;MKSEGKCTKIRKMLPYHAMDALGHRTRASVDEHIRSCADCRAELDALKKVATLVETSELEAPPDMWPSIFARLKTRMEPGQYRGISAWLRTHRMQSMVATGAVIITLVGVLLNIQLQKEQPQLTYHTYLATHAAISWTEPFADKAALGLISTLELQKEADVKP
;
A
#
# COMPACT_ATOMS: atom_id res chain seq x y z
N MET A 1 -19.61 -18.14 -31.95
CA MET A 1 -19.96 -17.93 -30.52
C MET A 1 -19.19 -16.81 -29.81
N LYS A 2 -17.96 -16.40 -30.19
CA LYS A 2 -17.24 -15.28 -29.51
C LYS A 2 -17.79 -13.87 -29.79
N SER A 3 -18.72 -13.70 -30.73
CA SER A 3 -19.24 -12.39 -31.15
C SER A 3 -20.35 -11.84 -30.23
N GLU A 4 -21.22 -12.69 -29.67
CA GLU A 4 -22.43 -12.26 -28.96
C GLU A 4 -22.14 -11.37 -27.74
N GLY A 5 -21.19 -11.76 -26.88
CA GLY A 5 -20.83 -10.96 -25.69
C GLY A 5 -20.21 -9.61 -26.02
N LYS A 6 -19.45 -9.52 -27.12
CA LYS A 6 -18.84 -8.27 -27.58
C LYS A 6 -19.90 -7.34 -28.18
N CYS A 7 -20.83 -7.88 -28.98
CA CYS A 7 -21.94 -7.11 -29.55
C CYS A 7 -22.79 -6.47 -28.44
N THR A 8 -23.18 -7.21 -27.41
CA THR A 8 -23.98 -6.68 -26.28
C THR A 8 -23.30 -5.48 -25.62
N LYS A 9 -21.98 -5.53 -25.43
CA LYS A 9 -21.22 -4.43 -24.85
C LYS A 9 -21.17 -3.21 -25.78
N ILE A 10 -20.94 -3.44 -27.07
CA ILE A 10 -20.85 -2.37 -28.06
C ILE A 10 -22.21 -1.70 -28.29
N ARG A 11 -23.31 -2.45 -28.34
CA ARG A 11 -24.68 -1.91 -28.45
C ARG A 11 -24.98 -0.84 -27.39
N LYS A 12 -24.58 -1.09 -26.15
CA LYS A 12 -24.73 -0.10 -25.05
C LYS A 12 -23.95 1.20 -25.29
N MET A 13 -22.91 1.16 -26.13
CA MET A 13 -22.06 2.31 -26.43
C MET A 13 -22.48 3.03 -27.73
N LEU A 14 -23.28 2.40 -28.59
CA LEU A 14 -23.69 2.97 -29.89
C LEU A 14 -24.45 4.30 -29.78
N PRO A 15 -25.36 4.53 -28.83
CA PRO A 15 -26.04 5.83 -28.71
C PRO A 15 -25.07 6.98 -28.44
N TYR A 16 -24.09 6.74 -27.57
CA TYR A 16 -23.05 7.72 -27.28
C TYR A 16 -22.10 7.92 -28.48
N HIS A 17 -21.84 6.86 -29.25
CA HIS A 17 -21.06 6.97 -30.48
C HIS A 17 -21.78 7.81 -31.54
N ALA A 18 -23.10 7.62 -31.69
CA ALA A 18 -23.93 8.35 -32.64
C ALA A 18 -23.93 9.87 -32.39
N MET A 19 -23.82 10.29 -31.12
CA MET A 19 -23.80 11.69 -30.69
C MET A 19 -22.37 12.25 -30.48
N ASP A 20 -21.33 11.53 -30.90
CA ASP A 20 -19.93 11.87 -30.65
C ASP A 20 -19.58 12.16 -29.17
N ALA A 21 -20.22 11.41 -28.26
CA ALA A 21 -20.08 11.58 -26.81
C ALA A 21 -19.12 10.56 -26.17
N LEU A 22 -18.36 9.79 -26.97
CA LEU A 22 -17.41 8.80 -26.49
C LEU A 22 -15.98 9.35 -26.41
N GLY A 23 -15.27 9.02 -25.33
CA GLY A 23 -13.83 9.26 -25.25
C GLY A 23 -13.03 8.47 -26.30
N HIS A 24 -11.89 9.02 -26.71
CA HIS A 24 -11.05 8.51 -27.81
C HIS A 24 -10.79 7.00 -27.80
N ARG A 25 -10.43 6.43 -26.63
CA ARG A 25 -10.16 4.99 -26.49
C ARG A 25 -11.40 4.12 -26.72
N THR A 26 -12.53 4.52 -26.16
CA THR A 26 -13.78 3.78 -26.29
C THR A 26 -14.30 3.87 -27.72
N ARG A 27 -14.19 5.05 -28.35
CA ARG A 27 -14.54 5.28 -29.75
C ARG A 27 -13.80 4.34 -30.69
N ALA A 28 -12.47 4.27 -30.57
CA ALA A 28 -11.66 3.36 -31.38
C ALA A 28 -12.06 1.88 -31.22
N SER A 29 -12.39 1.44 -30.00
CA SER A 29 -12.88 0.08 -29.77
C SER A 29 -14.24 -0.19 -30.41
N VAL A 30 -15.13 0.80 -30.47
CA VAL A 30 -16.44 0.70 -31.14
C VAL A 30 -16.25 0.67 -32.65
N ASP A 31 -15.42 1.57 -33.19
CA ASP A 31 -15.10 1.66 -34.62
C ASP A 31 -14.55 0.34 -35.16
N GLU A 32 -13.64 -0.28 -34.42
CA GLU A 32 -13.07 -1.57 -34.81
C GLU A 32 -14.12 -2.70 -34.84
N HIS A 33 -15.09 -2.67 -33.93
CA HIS A 33 -16.15 -3.68 -33.92
C HIS A 33 -17.15 -3.47 -35.07
N ILE A 34 -17.59 -2.24 -35.33
CA ILE A 34 -18.56 -1.97 -36.41
C ILE A 34 -17.98 -2.17 -37.81
N ARG A 35 -16.65 -2.19 -37.96
CA ARG A 35 -15.98 -2.61 -39.21
C ARG A 35 -16.20 -4.09 -39.53
N SER A 36 -16.29 -4.94 -38.51
CA SER A 36 -16.42 -6.39 -38.65
C SER A 36 -17.83 -6.94 -38.37
N CYS A 37 -18.69 -6.17 -37.72
CA CYS A 37 -20.05 -6.58 -37.34
C CYS A 37 -21.12 -5.79 -38.09
N ALA A 38 -21.86 -6.45 -38.99
CA ALA A 38 -22.94 -5.82 -39.77
C ALA A 38 -24.12 -5.40 -38.89
N ASP A 39 -24.49 -6.21 -37.89
CA ASP A 39 -25.64 -5.92 -37.03
C ASP A 39 -25.46 -4.64 -36.21
N CYS A 40 -24.28 -4.48 -35.59
CA CYS A 40 -23.98 -3.27 -34.83
C CYS A 40 -23.83 -2.03 -35.72
N ARG A 41 -23.44 -2.20 -36.98
CA ARG A 41 -23.41 -1.10 -37.96
C ARG A 41 -24.81 -0.64 -38.34
N ALA A 42 -25.70 -1.58 -38.64
CA ALA A 42 -27.09 -1.27 -38.97
C ALA A 42 -27.82 -0.55 -37.82
N GLU A 43 -27.55 -0.96 -36.59
CA GLU A 43 -28.09 -0.31 -35.38
C GLU A 43 -27.53 1.11 -35.19
N LEU A 44 -26.22 1.31 -35.41
CA LEU A 44 -25.62 2.64 -35.37
C LEU A 44 -26.24 3.58 -36.43
N ASP A 45 -26.47 3.08 -37.64
CA ASP A 45 -27.09 3.86 -38.71
C ASP A 45 -28.54 4.24 -38.36
N ALA A 46 -29.30 3.34 -37.73
CA ALA A 46 -30.63 3.65 -37.22
C ALA A 46 -30.61 4.75 -36.14
N LEU A 47 -29.67 4.68 -35.20
CA LEU A 47 -29.49 5.69 -34.16
C LEU A 47 -29.11 7.06 -34.73
N LYS A 48 -28.22 7.09 -35.74
CA LYS A 48 -27.84 8.33 -36.43
C LYS A 48 -29.03 9.00 -37.11
N LYS A 49 -29.90 8.23 -37.77
CA LYS A 49 -31.13 8.76 -38.37
C LYS A 49 -32.04 9.43 -37.34
N VAL A 50 -32.20 8.80 -36.17
CA VAL A 50 -32.98 9.39 -35.06
C VAL A 50 -32.32 10.66 -34.54
N ALA A 51 -30.99 10.66 -34.36
CA ALA A 51 -30.26 11.86 -33.92
C ALA A 51 -30.45 13.03 -34.89
N THR A 52 -30.35 12.79 -36.20
CA THR A 52 -30.60 13.82 -37.23
C THR A 52 -32.03 14.37 -37.15
N LEU A 53 -33.04 13.52 -36.96
CA LEU A 53 -34.43 13.97 -36.81
C LEU A 53 -34.60 14.91 -35.60
N VAL A 54 -33.94 14.60 -34.48
CA VAL A 54 -33.96 15.44 -33.28
C VAL A 54 -33.21 16.76 -33.52
N GLU A 55 -32.04 16.72 -34.16
CA GLU A 55 -31.27 17.94 -34.47
C GLU A 55 -32.02 18.91 -35.39
N THR A 56 -32.80 18.39 -36.34
CA THR A 56 -33.62 19.21 -37.25
C THR A 56 -34.91 19.69 -36.63
N SER A 57 -35.27 19.22 -35.44
CA SER A 57 -36.50 19.63 -34.77
C SER A 57 -36.29 20.96 -34.04
N GLU A 58 -37.03 21.98 -34.47
CA GLU A 58 -37.01 23.29 -33.84
C GLU A 58 -37.99 23.27 -32.66
N LEU A 59 -37.47 23.01 -31.45
CA LEU A 59 -38.22 23.09 -30.21
C LEU A 59 -37.86 24.36 -29.45
N GLU A 60 -38.87 25.14 -29.12
CA GLU A 60 -38.71 26.29 -28.24
C GLU A 60 -38.67 25.81 -26.78
N ALA A 61 -37.59 26.16 -26.08
CA ALA A 61 -37.45 25.83 -24.67
C ALA A 61 -38.35 26.74 -23.82
N PRO A 62 -39.06 26.20 -22.80
CA PRO A 62 -39.82 27.03 -21.87
C PRO A 62 -38.91 28.06 -21.17
N PRO A 63 -39.39 29.30 -20.94
CA PRO A 63 -38.55 30.39 -20.42
C PRO A 63 -37.90 30.06 -19.05
N ASP A 64 -38.58 29.28 -18.21
CA ASP A 64 -38.09 28.91 -16.88
C ASP A 64 -37.27 27.61 -16.85
N MET A 65 -37.06 26.95 -17.99
CA MET A 65 -36.38 25.65 -18.07
C MET A 65 -34.93 25.76 -17.56
N TRP A 66 -34.14 26.67 -18.14
CA TRP A 66 -32.73 26.84 -17.75
C TRP A 66 -32.55 27.30 -16.30
N PRO A 67 -33.27 28.34 -15.81
CA PRO A 67 -33.23 28.73 -14.40
C PRO A 67 -33.52 27.56 -13.44
N SER A 68 -34.51 26.72 -13.76
CA SER A 68 -34.87 25.57 -12.92
C SER A 68 -33.78 24.49 -12.88
N ILE A 69 -33.10 24.24 -14.01
CA ILE A 69 -31.97 23.31 -14.10
C ILE A 69 -30.80 23.82 -13.24
N PHE A 70 -30.45 25.10 -13.36
CA PHE A 70 -29.37 25.71 -12.58
C PHE A 70 -29.64 25.65 -11.07
N ALA A 71 -30.87 25.93 -10.64
CA ALA A 71 -31.23 25.83 -9.23
C ALA A 71 -31.04 24.40 -8.66
N ARG A 72 -31.41 23.38 -9.44
CA ARG A 72 -31.24 21.96 -9.07
C ARG A 72 -29.78 21.50 -9.08
N LEU A 73 -28.97 22.01 -10.01
CA LEU A 73 -27.54 21.72 -10.03
C LEU A 73 -26.82 22.34 -8.83
N LYS A 74 -27.16 23.58 -8.47
CA LYS A 74 -26.58 24.29 -7.32
C LYS A 74 -26.86 23.58 -6.00
N THR A 75 -28.08 23.09 -5.79
CA THR A 75 -28.46 22.32 -4.60
C THR A 75 -27.74 20.97 -4.51
N ARG A 76 -27.48 20.30 -5.64
CA ARG A 76 -26.66 19.07 -5.66
C ARG A 76 -25.17 19.33 -5.43
N MET A 77 -24.67 20.50 -5.81
CA MET A 77 -23.27 20.88 -5.65
C MET A 77 -22.94 21.46 -4.27
N GLU A 78 -23.90 21.54 -3.34
CA GLU A 78 -23.59 21.94 -1.98
C GLU A 78 -22.50 21.02 -1.38
N PRO A 79 -21.42 21.57 -0.78
CA PRO A 79 -20.18 20.88 -0.48
C PRO A 79 -20.25 19.80 0.63
N GLY A 80 -21.45 19.32 0.98
CA GLY A 80 -21.68 18.33 2.03
C GLY A 80 -21.36 16.87 1.65
N GLN A 81 -21.25 16.51 0.37
CA GLN A 81 -21.11 15.10 -0.05
C GLN A 81 -19.67 14.56 -0.08
N TYR A 82 -18.64 15.39 -0.04
CA TYR A 82 -17.23 14.94 0.01
C TYR A 82 -16.67 14.82 1.44
N ARG A 83 -17.55 14.65 2.43
CA ARG A 83 -17.19 14.43 3.84
C ARG A 83 -16.52 13.08 4.11
N GLY A 84 -16.57 12.12 3.17
CA GLY A 84 -16.00 10.79 3.37
C GLY A 84 -14.47 10.73 3.24
N ILE A 85 -13.90 11.31 2.18
CA ILE A 85 -12.45 11.19 1.90
C ILE A 85 -11.64 12.24 2.66
N SER A 86 -12.17 13.46 2.79
CA SER A 86 -11.49 14.57 3.46
C SER A 86 -11.43 14.40 4.99
N ALA A 87 -12.49 13.89 5.61
CA ALA A 87 -12.51 13.58 7.05
C ALA A 87 -11.65 12.35 7.39
N TRP A 88 -11.61 11.35 6.49
CA TRP A 88 -10.73 10.18 6.62
C TRP A 88 -9.24 10.56 6.51
N LEU A 89 -8.85 11.41 5.55
CA LEU A 89 -7.47 11.90 5.46
C LEU A 89 -7.06 12.74 6.69
N ARG A 90 -7.98 13.55 7.24
CA ARG A 90 -7.69 14.42 8.39
C ARG A 90 -7.49 13.63 9.68
N THR A 91 -8.29 12.58 9.89
CA THR A 91 -8.13 11.65 11.02
C THR A 91 -6.87 10.80 10.88
N HIS A 92 -6.54 10.33 9.67
CA HIS A 92 -5.34 9.52 9.45
C HIS A 92 -4.03 10.34 9.51
N ARG A 93 -4.04 11.62 9.10
CA ARG A 93 -2.89 12.54 9.29
C ARG A 93 -2.61 12.85 10.76
N MET A 94 -3.63 12.95 11.61
CA MET A 94 -3.41 13.10 13.06
C MET A 94 -2.84 11.83 13.71
N GLN A 95 -3.10 10.65 13.15
CA GLN A 95 -2.48 9.39 13.60
C GLN A 95 -1.03 9.22 13.13
N SER A 96 -0.62 9.86 12.02
CA SER A 96 0.77 9.79 11.53
C SER A 96 1.79 10.58 12.36
N MET A 97 1.36 11.45 13.28
CA MET A 97 2.26 12.11 14.23
C MET A 97 2.66 11.23 15.42
N VAL A 98 1.97 10.12 15.68
CA VAL A 98 2.32 9.18 16.77
C VAL A 98 3.22 8.04 16.26
N ALA A 99 3.15 7.69 14.98
CA ALA A 99 3.88 6.54 14.42
C ALA A 99 5.36 6.82 14.09
N THR A 100 5.76 8.06 13.78
CA THR A 100 7.16 8.40 13.49
C THR A 100 8.05 8.40 14.72
N GLY A 101 7.51 8.64 15.92
CA GLY A 101 8.26 8.51 17.17
C GLY A 101 8.68 7.06 17.44
N ALA A 102 7.77 6.09 17.24
CA ALA A 102 8.04 4.68 17.51
C ALA A 102 9.15 4.12 16.60
N VAL A 103 9.16 4.45 15.31
CA VAL A 103 10.19 3.96 14.39
C VAL A 103 11.58 4.49 14.76
N ILE A 104 11.69 5.78 15.11
CA ILE A 104 12.97 6.37 15.53
C ILE A 104 13.43 5.76 16.86
N ILE A 105 12.55 5.60 17.85
CA ILE A 105 12.89 4.97 19.13
C ILE A 105 13.34 3.51 18.93
N THR A 106 12.67 2.74 18.06
CA THR A 106 13.10 1.36 17.76
C THR A 106 14.44 1.31 17.04
N LEU A 107 14.67 2.18 16.05
CA LEU A 107 15.96 2.22 15.35
C LEU A 107 17.09 2.65 16.27
N VAL A 108 16.88 3.68 17.09
CA VAL A 108 17.87 4.13 18.08
C VAL A 108 18.13 3.05 19.13
N GLY A 109 17.09 2.39 19.64
CA GLY A 109 17.23 1.29 20.59
C GLY A 109 17.98 0.07 20.02
N VAL A 110 17.68 -0.32 18.78
CA VAL A 110 18.40 -1.40 18.08
C VAL A 110 19.87 -1.02 17.86
N LEU A 111 20.13 0.22 17.45
CA LEU A 111 21.49 0.70 17.20
C LEU A 111 22.30 0.81 18.50
N LEU A 112 21.68 1.28 19.59
CA LEU A 112 22.26 1.25 20.93
C LEU A 112 22.56 -0.18 21.38
N ASN A 113 21.64 -1.13 21.16
CA ASN A 113 21.84 -2.53 21.53
C ASN A 113 23.03 -3.16 20.78
N ILE A 114 23.18 -2.88 19.48
CA ILE A 114 24.32 -3.35 18.68
C ILE A 114 25.64 -2.74 19.18
N GLN A 115 25.64 -1.45 19.56
CA GLN A 115 26.84 -0.79 20.10
C GLN A 115 27.19 -1.33 21.50
N LEU A 116 26.18 -1.55 22.35
CA LEU A 116 26.38 -2.18 23.66
C LEU A 116 26.86 -3.63 23.54
N GLN A 117 26.42 -4.37 22.52
CA GLN A 117 26.95 -5.72 22.22
C GLN A 117 28.41 -5.68 21.76
N LYS A 118 28.83 -4.64 21.03
CA LYS A 118 30.24 -4.47 20.66
C LYS A 118 31.12 -4.11 21.86
N GLU A 119 30.56 -3.42 22.84
CA GLU A 119 31.25 -3.07 24.08
C GLU A 119 31.16 -4.16 25.16
N GLN A 120 30.39 -5.24 24.95
CA GLN A 120 30.48 -6.37 25.88
C GLN A 120 31.92 -6.89 25.82
N PRO A 121 32.68 -6.76 26.93
CA PRO A 121 34.01 -7.35 26.98
C PRO A 121 33.78 -8.83 26.75
N GLN A 122 34.37 -9.36 25.68
CA GLN A 122 34.40 -10.80 25.43
C GLN A 122 34.87 -11.41 26.75
N LEU A 123 33.95 -12.04 27.49
CA LEU A 123 34.29 -12.63 28.78
C LEU A 123 35.22 -13.76 28.42
N THR A 124 36.53 -13.48 28.48
CA THR A 124 37.55 -14.40 28.03
C THR A 124 37.28 -15.71 28.74
N TYR A 125 37.11 -16.78 27.97
CA TYR A 125 36.71 -18.10 28.47
C TYR A 125 37.51 -18.51 29.73
N HIS A 126 38.78 -18.13 29.78
CA HIS A 126 39.68 -18.29 30.92
C HIS A 126 39.21 -17.57 32.20
N THR A 127 38.75 -16.32 32.11
CA THR A 127 38.21 -15.56 33.24
C THR A 127 36.92 -16.19 33.79
N TYR A 128 36.06 -16.70 32.90
CA TYR A 128 34.83 -17.40 33.28
C TYR A 128 35.14 -18.73 34.00
N LEU A 129 36.08 -19.53 33.48
CA LEU A 129 36.49 -20.77 34.12
C LEU A 129 37.15 -20.54 35.48
N ALA A 130 38.04 -19.54 35.59
CA ALA A 130 38.72 -19.23 36.84
C ALA A 130 37.74 -18.78 37.94
N THR A 131 36.77 -17.92 37.59
CA THR A 131 35.73 -17.49 38.55
C THR A 131 34.80 -18.64 38.93
N HIS A 132 34.37 -19.47 37.98
CA HIS A 132 33.55 -20.64 38.29
C HIS A 132 34.29 -21.69 39.13
N ALA A 133 35.58 -21.91 38.89
CA ALA A 133 36.40 -22.80 39.69
C ALA A 133 36.52 -22.29 41.15
N ALA A 134 36.69 -20.98 41.34
CA ALA A 134 36.75 -20.37 42.66
C ALA A 134 35.40 -20.45 43.41
N ILE A 135 34.28 -20.19 42.73
CA ILE A 135 32.93 -20.24 43.33
C ILE A 135 32.57 -21.68 43.73
N SER A 136 32.80 -22.65 42.82
CA SER A 136 32.50 -24.07 43.06
C SER A 136 33.38 -24.72 44.13
N TRP A 137 34.48 -24.08 44.52
CA TRP A 137 35.39 -24.63 45.54
C TRP A 137 34.74 -24.81 46.93
N THR A 138 33.66 -24.09 47.17
CA THR A 138 32.87 -24.17 48.42
C THR A 138 31.73 -25.18 48.37
N GLU A 139 31.43 -25.76 47.21
CA GLU A 139 30.35 -26.74 47.08
C GLU A 139 30.75 -28.12 47.66
N PRO A 140 29.83 -28.81 48.37
CA PRO A 140 30.15 -30.05 49.08
C PRO A 140 30.52 -31.23 48.15
N PHE A 141 30.10 -31.18 46.88
CA PHE A 141 30.33 -32.24 45.89
C PHE A 141 31.42 -31.89 44.86
N ALA A 142 32.04 -30.71 44.98
CA ALA A 142 33.08 -30.32 44.04
C ALA A 142 34.35 -31.15 44.27
N ASP A 143 34.94 -31.66 43.19
CA ASP A 143 36.24 -32.31 43.23
C ASP A 143 37.34 -31.25 43.42
N LYS A 144 37.71 -31.05 44.68
CA LYS A 144 38.70 -30.04 45.08
C LYS A 144 40.08 -30.30 44.49
N ALA A 145 40.43 -31.56 44.22
CA ALA A 145 41.70 -31.92 43.63
C ALA A 145 41.72 -31.52 42.14
N ALA A 146 40.65 -31.80 41.41
CA ALA A 146 40.51 -31.39 40.02
C ALA A 146 40.49 -29.85 39.88
N LEU A 147 39.73 -29.15 40.74
CA LEU A 147 39.67 -27.68 40.71
C LEU A 147 41.02 -27.01 41.05
N GLY A 148 41.79 -27.59 41.98
CA GLY A 148 43.14 -27.12 42.32
C GLY A 148 44.14 -27.29 41.17
N LEU A 149 44.02 -28.36 40.37
CA LEU A 149 44.86 -28.55 39.18
C LEU A 149 44.52 -27.55 38.08
N ILE A 150 43.24 -27.25 37.86
CA ILE A 150 42.81 -26.28 36.84
C ILE A 150 43.30 -24.87 37.19
N SER A 151 43.27 -24.49 38.48
CA SER A 151 43.73 -23.17 38.90
C SER A 151 45.25 -23.00 38.82
N THR A 152 46.04 -24.04 39.13
CA THR A 152 47.50 -23.97 39.02
C THR A 152 48.00 -23.98 37.57
N LEU A 153 47.34 -24.73 36.68
CA LEU A 153 47.67 -24.74 35.25
C LEU A 153 47.45 -23.37 34.60
N GLU A 154 46.40 -22.64 34.99
CA GLU A 154 46.13 -21.31 34.45
C GLU A 154 47.14 -20.27 34.95
N LEU A 155 47.53 -20.32 36.23
CA LEU A 155 48.59 -19.47 36.79
C LEU A 155 49.95 -19.71 36.10
N GLN A 156 50.25 -20.97 35.78
CA GLN A 156 51.49 -21.32 35.09
C GLN A 156 51.48 -20.85 33.63
N LYS A 157 50.32 -20.90 32.96
CA LYS A 157 50.14 -20.38 31.61
C LYS A 157 50.25 -18.85 31.55
N GLU A 158 49.74 -18.14 32.54
CA GLU A 158 49.92 -16.68 32.64
C GLU A 158 51.38 -16.29 32.91
N ALA A 159 52.14 -17.11 33.66
CA ALA A 159 53.56 -16.90 33.89
C ALA A 159 54.42 -17.13 32.63
N ASP A 160 54.01 -18.05 31.75
CA ASP A 160 54.73 -18.40 30.50
C ASP A 160 54.47 -17.43 29.33
N VAL A 161 53.39 -16.64 29.41
CA VAL A 161 52.98 -15.66 28.38
C VAL A 161 53.67 -14.29 28.56
N LYS A 162 54.41 -14.07 29.64
CA LYS A 162 55.08 -12.80 29.94
C LYS A 162 56.61 -12.95 29.80
N PRO A 163 57.28 -12.27 28.85
CA PRO A 163 58.74 -12.11 28.88
C PRO A 163 59.18 -11.16 30.01
#